data_AF-A0A3D3GUP5-F1
#
_entry.id   AF-A0A3D3GUP5-F1
#
_cell.length_a   1.000
_cell.length_b   1.000
_cell.length_c   1.000
_cell.angle_alpha   90.00
_cell.angle_beta   90.00
_cell.angle_gamma   90.00
#
_symmetry.space_group_name_H-M   'P 1'
#
loop_
_entity.id
_entity.type
_entity.pdbx_description
1 polymer ?
#
loop_
_entity_poly.entity_id
_entity_poly.type
_entity_poly.pdbx_seq_one_letter_code
_entity_poly.pdbx_strand_id
1 'polypeptide(L)'
;MRQLFTYQVPETLSLPKIKVGERIAVPFGSRKVIGIVIDAQAQCNFDVKKVKNIAGRLNDNFNLSKSLVSFLQLCAHYYHHPVGDVFQQALPILLRKIENISLSPPMVWQVQTPNEDKKNILAKLVKKATKQYDLYQMIQSHHGISWVELRTLGYSKAQLNALHSKDLIIEKEQVVSQFTWQDDTLNQADKLVLSSEQAIIVSAINSSLASFSCHLIDGVTGSGKTEVYLQAMEDVLANNQQVLVIVPEIGLTPQTLSRFEQRFNVPIALHHSGLNDKERLTTWLSAQQGCAAIIIGTRSAIFTPLHNLGLIIIDEEHDSSLKQQDSFRYHGRDMAILRARQLDIPIVLGSATPSFESLQNALSGKYSYHQLHNRA
;
A
#
# COMPACT_ATOMS: atom_id res chain seq x y z
N MET A 1 8.71 13.84 23.19
CA MET A 1 8.90 15.30 23.05
C MET A 1 8.16 15.75 21.80
N ARG A 2 7.24 16.72 21.87
CA ARG A 2 6.43 17.19 20.72
C ARG A 2 7.03 18.45 20.08
N GLN A 3 8.33 18.44 19.81
CA GLN A 3 9.05 19.62 19.31
C GLN A 3 9.85 19.27 18.06
N LEU A 4 9.97 20.26 17.17
CA LEU A 4 10.86 20.24 16.03
C LEU A 4 12.21 20.85 16.42
N PHE A 5 13.27 20.44 15.72
CA PHE A 5 14.61 20.95 15.93
C PHE A 5 15.07 21.71 14.68
N THR A 6 15.64 22.89 14.88
CA THR A 6 16.14 23.74 13.80
C THR A 6 17.62 23.49 13.59
N TYR A 7 18.02 23.32 12.33
CA TYR A 7 19.40 23.14 11.91
C TYR A 7 19.74 24.09 10.76
N GLN A 8 20.99 24.49 10.68
CA GLN A 8 21.51 25.28 9.58
C GLN A 8 22.00 24.36 8.45
N VAL A 9 21.73 24.76 7.20
CA VAL A 9 22.22 24.08 6.00
C VAL A 9 23.51 24.77 5.56
N PRO A 10 24.68 24.11 5.63
CA PRO A 10 25.92 24.67 5.10
C PRO A 10 25.83 24.95 3.60
N GLU A 11 26.56 25.95 3.11
CA GLU A 11 26.60 26.29 1.67
C GLU A 11 26.99 25.10 0.80
N THR A 12 27.92 24.26 1.28
CA THR A 12 28.37 23.03 0.61
C THR A 12 27.27 21.98 0.40
N LEU A 13 26.20 22.04 1.20
CA LEU A 13 25.05 21.11 1.14
C LEU A 13 23.76 21.80 0.67
N SER A 14 23.83 23.09 0.32
CA SER A 14 22.68 23.91 -0.04
C SER A 14 22.13 23.60 -1.44
N LEU A 15 22.96 23.00 -2.31
CA LEU A 15 22.62 22.63 -3.67
C LEU A 15 22.63 21.11 -3.85
N PRO A 16 21.60 20.50 -4.48
CA PRO A 16 20.31 21.12 -4.84
C PRO A 16 19.52 21.58 -3.60
N LYS A 17 18.60 22.54 -3.72
CA LYS A 17 17.82 23.06 -2.58
C LYS A 17 17.16 21.92 -1.78
N ILE A 18 17.30 21.95 -0.45
CA ILE A 18 16.66 20.98 0.44
C ILE A 18 15.14 21.08 0.30
N LYS A 19 14.49 19.92 0.20
CA LYS A 19 13.03 19.82 0.04
C LYS A 19 12.37 19.25 1.29
N VAL A 20 11.12 19.66 1.52
CA VAL A 20 10.25 19.05 2.53
C VAL A 20 10.08 17.56 2.22
N GLY A 21 10.15 16.73 3.27
CA GLY A 21 10.08 15.27 3.21
C GLY A 21 11.41 14.58 2.89
N GLU A 22 12.47 15.33 2.64
CA GLU A 22 13.82 14.81 2.47
C GLU A 22 14.39 14.27 3.80
N ARG A 23 15.16 13.18 3.73
CA ARG A 23 15.89 12.63 4.86
C ARG A 23 17.29 13.22 4.94
N ILE A 24 17.66 13.70 6.12
CA ILE A 24 18.96 14.33 6.38
C ILE A 24 19.59 13.73 7.64
N ALA A 25 20.92 13.63 7.66
CA ALA A 25 21.65 13.27 8.85
C ALA A 25 21.87 14.52 9.71
N VAL A 26 21.51 14.47 11.00
CA VAL A 26 21.66 15.59 11.93
C VAL A 26 22.33 15.16 13.23
N PRO A 27 23.13 16.04 13.87
CA PRO A 27 23.64 15.78 15.21
C PRO A 27 22.53 16.01 16.25
N PHE A 28 22.27 15.02 17.10
CA PHE A 28 21.27 15.07 18.16
C PHE A 28 21.86 14.60 19.50
N GLY A 29 22.17 15.55 20.38
CA GLY A 29 22.97 15.29 21.58
C GLY A 29 24.35 14.75 21.23
N SER A 30 24.69 13.56 21.74
CA SER A 30 25.93 12.83 21.44
C SER A 30 25.84 11.90 20.22
N ARG A 31 24.66 11.74 19.63
CA ARG A 31 24.41 10.79 18.52
C ARG A 31 24.20 11.54 17.21
N LYS A 32 24.42 10.86 16.09
CA LYS A 32 23.92 11.27 14.77
C LYS A 32 22.66 10.45 14.46
N VAL A 33 21.62 11.10 13.95
CA VAL A 33 20.33 10.46 13.64
C VAL A 33 19.80 10.94 12.29
N ILE A 34 18.83 10.21 11.75
CA ILE A 34 18.04 10.66 10.60
C ILE A 34 16.94 11.61 11.07
N GLY A 35 16.93 12.80 10.50
CA GLY A 35 15.83 13.76 10.56
C GLY A 35 15.08 13.78 9.23
N ILE A 36 13.81 14.19 9.28
CA ILE A 36 12.99 14.44 8.10
C ILE A 36 12.71 15.93 8.06
N VAL A 37 12.95 16.55 6.90
CA VAL A 37 12.73 17.98 6.72
C VAL A 37 11.23 18.25 6.73
N ILE A 38 10.76 18.96 7.74
CA ILE A 38 9.35 19.35 7.88
C ILE A 38 9.09 20.68 7.17
N ASP A 39 10.02 21.62 7.29
CA ASP A 39 9.97 22.93 6.67
C ASP A 39 11.40 23.41 6.41
N ALA A 40 11.56 24.26 5.39
CA ALA A 40 12.84 24.83 4.99
C ALA A 40 12.67 26.35 4.78
N GLN A 41 12.87 27.10 5.86
CA GLN A 41 12.75 28.57 5.87
C GLN A 41 14.10 29.24 5.62
N ALA A 42 14.08 30.39 4.95
CA ALA A 42 15.27 31.21 4.75
C ALA A 42 15.64 32.05 6.00
N GLN A 43 14.68 32.28 6.90
CA GLN A 43 14.86 33.08 8.11
C GLN A 43 14.76 32.19 9.34
N CYS A 44 15.66 32.40 10.30
CA CYS A 44 15.70 31.65 11.56
C CYS A 44 15.36 32.58 12.72
N ASN A 45 14.35 32.21 13.51
CA ASN A 45 13.95 32.98 14.70
C ASN A 45 14.79 32.64 15.94
N PHE A 46 15.80 31.77 15.80
CA PHE A 46 16.71 31.37 16.86
C PHE A 46 18.08 32.04 16.69
N ASP A 47 18.80 32.20 17.80
CA ASP A 47 20.19 32.63 17.79
C ASP A 47 21.02 31.66 16.94
N VAL A 48 21.55 32.16 15.81
CA VAL A 48 22.32 31.40 14.82
C VAL A 48 23.49 30.66 15.47
N LYS A 49 24.08 31.20 16.54
CA LYS A 49 25.20 30.55 17.26
C LYS A 49 24.80 29.27 17.98
N LYS A 50 23.52 29.11 18.34
CA LYS A 50 22.98 27.91 19.01
C LYS A 50 22.47 26.86 18.02
N VAL A 51 22.29 27.24 16.76
CA VAL A 51 21.82 26.35 15.70
C VAL A 51 23.00 25.53 15.18
N LYS A 52 22.89 24.21 15.28
CA LYS A 52 23.92 23.30 14.72
C LYS A 52 23.71 23.13 13.22
N ASN A 53 24.78 22.83 12.51
CA ASN A 53 24.71 22.43 11.10
C ASN A 53 24.13 21.01 10.97
N ILE A 54 23.46 20.74 9.84
CA ILE A 54 23.17 19.36 9.43
C ILE A 54 24.50 18.60 9.25
N ALA A 55 24.51 17.31 9.56
CA ALA A 55 25.71 16.47 9.45
C ALA A 55 25.97 16.01 8.01
N GLY A 56 24.93 15.91 7.18
CA GLY A 56 25.04 15.50 5.78
C GLY A 56 23.68 15.20 5.16
N ARG A 57 23.65 15.13 3.83
CA ARG A 57 22.51 14.61 3.07
C ARG A 57 22.73 13.13 2.79
N LEU A 58 21.64 12.39 2.66
CA LEU A 58 21.70 11.01 2.19
C LEU A 58 21.69 11.03 0.66
N ASN A 59 22.57 10.25 0.04
CA ASN A 59 22.64 10.14 -1.43
C ASN A 59 21.65 9.05 -1.91
N ASP A 60 20.37 9.25 -1.64
CA ASP A 60 19.30 8.36 -2.09
C ASP A 60 18.04 9.14 -2.51
N ASN A 61 17.14 8.44 -3.21
CA ASN A 61 15.90 9.00 -3.72
C ASN A 61 14.70 8.77 -2.77
N PHE A 62 14.94 8.43 -1.50
CA PHE A 62 13.88 8.09 -0.56
C PHE A 62 13.40 9.34 0.17
N ASN A 63 12.31 9.91 -0.32
CA ASN A 63 11.66 11.09 0.23
C ASN A 63 10.16 10.85 0.46
N LEU A 64 9.59 11.62 1.38
CA LEU A 64 8.15 11.72 1.56
C LEU A 64 7.63 12.88 0.73
N SER A 65 6.46 12.72 0.11
CA SER A 65 5.80 13.82 -0.59
C SER A 65 5.35 14.90 0.39
N LYS A 66 5.20 16.15 -0.10
CA LYS A 66 4.69 17.25 0.72
C LYS A 66 3.30 16.95 1.30
N SER A 67 2.43 16.29 0.54
CA SER A 67 1.11 15.87 1.00
C SER A 67 1.22 14.88 2.15
N LEU A 68 2.08 13.86 2.03
CA LEU A 68 2.29 12.88 3.10
C LEU A 68 2.92 13.51 4.36
N VAL A 69 3.89 14.42 4.22
CA VAL A 69 4.43 15.17 5.36
C VAL A 69 3.32 15.95 6.08
N SER A 70 2.49 16.65 5.32
CA SER A 70 1.36 17.42 5.86
C SER A 70 0.33 16.51 6.55
N PHE A 71 0.06 15.33 5.97
CA PHE A 71 -0.82 14.33 6.57
C PHE A 71 -0.28 13.85 7.92
N LEU A 72 1.00 13.47 7.97
CA LEU A 72 1.63 12.98 9.20
C LEU A 72 1.68 14.07 10.30
N GLN A 73 1.89 15.33 9.92
CA GLN A 73 1.78 16.46 10.86
C GLN A 73 0.36 16.62 11.41
N LEU A 74 -0.66 16.53 10.54
CA LEU A 74 -2.07 16.59 10.95
C LEU A 74 -2.40 15.45 11.92
N CYS A 75 -1.96 14.23 11.61
CA CYS A 75 -2.11 13.05 12.47
C CYS A 75 -1.47 13.27 13.85
N ALA A 76 -0.23 13.78 13.87
CA ALA A 76 0.48 14.09 15.11
C ALA A 76 -0.24 15.17 15.94
N HIS A 77 -0.80 16.19 15.28
CA HIS A 77 -1.56 17.24 15.93
C HIS A 77 -2.87 16.70 16.53
N TYR A 78 -3.68 16.00 15.73
CA TYR A 78 -4.98 15.47 16.15
C TYR A 78 -4.87 14.50 17.33
N TYR A 79 -3.95 13.55 17.26
CA TYR A 79 -3.73 12.57 18.34
C TYR A 79 -2.81 13.07 19.45
N HIS A 80 -2.32 14.31 19.34
CA HIS A 80 -1.37 14.87 20.29
C HIS A 80 -0.17 13.93 20.52
N HIS A 81 0.40 13.39 19.45
CA HIS A 81 1.53 12.46 19.52
C HIS A 81 2.84 13.16 19.13
N PRO A 82 4.01 12.79 19.72
CA PRO A 82 5.29 13.23 19.20
C PRO A 82 5.40 13.01 17.69
N VAL A 83 5.64 14.10 16.95
CA VAL A 83 5.68 14.08 15.48
C VAL A 83 6.74 13.13 14.94
N GLY A 84 7.92 13.05 15.59
CA GLY A 84 8.96 12.10 15.19
C GLY A 84 8.49 10.65 15.17
N ASP A 85 7.70 10.24 16.16
CA ASP A 85 7.20 8.86 16.27
C ASP A 85 6.08 8.58 15.25
N VAL A 86 5.30 9.59 14.88
CA VAL A 86 4.29 9.49 13.81
C VAL A 86 4.98 9.29 12.46
N PHE A 87 6.01 10.09 12.17
CA PHE A 87 6.77 9.95 10.93
C PHE A 87 7.51 8.61 10.82
N GLN A 88 7.92 8.01 11.95
CA GLN A 88 8.48 6.67 11.93
C GLN A 88 7.49 5.62 11.42
N GLN A 89 6.17 5.82 11.56
CA GLN A 89 5.19 4.89 10.97
C GLN A 89 5.23 4.87 9.45
N ALA A 90 5.61 5.99 8.82
CA ALA A 90 5.73 6.11 7.37
C ALA A 90 7.09 5.64 6.83
N LEU A 91 8.05 5.26 7.69
CA LEU A 91 9.40 4.88 7.29
C LEU A 91 9.74 3.43 7.71
N PRO A 92 10.18 2.56 6.78
CA PRO A 92 10.79 1.28 7.10
C PRO A 92 11.99 1.45 8.02
N ILE A 93 12.26 0.46 8.87
CA ILE A 93 13.36 0.52 9.85
C ILE A 93 14.71 0.79 9.18
N LEU A 94 14.94 0.23 7.99
CA LEU A 94 16.16 0.45 7.21
C LEU A 94 16.33 1.93 6.81
N LEU A 95 15.24 2.64 6.48
CA LEU A 95 15.27 4.07 6.17
C LEU A 95 15.44 4.97 7.39
N ARG A 96 15.45 4.42 8.61
CA ARG A 96 15.70 5.17 9.85
C ARG A 96 17.19 5.21 10.22
N LYS A 97 18.04 4.47 9.49
CA LYS A 97 19.48 4.38 9.70
C LYS A 97 20.23 5.32 8.73
N ILE A 98 21.45 5.71 9.13
CA ILE A 98 22.34 6.59 8.33
C ILE A 98 23.08 5.80 7.24
N GLU A 99 23.28 4.51 7.45
CA GLU A 99 24.05 3.66 6.54
C GLU A 99 23.42 3.62 5.14
N ASN A 100 24.28 3.63 4.12
CA ASN A 100 23.84 3.45 2.74
C ASN A 100 23.22 2.07 2.58
N ILE A 101 21.99 2.04 2.07
CA ILE A 101 21.25 0.81 1.86
C ILE A 101 21.57 0.32 0.46
N SER A 102 22.25 -0.83 0.37
CA SER A 102 22.37 -1.53 -0.90
C SER A 102 21.02 -2.17 -1.25
N LEU A 103 20.33 -1.60 -2.21
CA LEU A 103 19.12 -2.19 -2.78
C LEU A 103 19.51 -3.19 -3.87
N SER A 104 19.01 -4.41 -3.74
CA SER A 104 18.88 -5.31 -4.89
C SER A 104 17.49 -5.13 -5.48
N PRO A 105 17.32 -5.24 -6.81
CA PRO A 105 16.00 -5.27 -7.42
C PRO A 105 15.13 -6.36 -6.75
N PRO A 106 13.82 -6.14 -6.62
CA PRO A 106 12.91 -7.20 -6.19
C PRO A 106 13.03 -8.39 -7.15
N MET A 107 12.99 -9.59 -6.59
CA MET A 107 12.98 -10.82 -7.37
C MET A 107 11.55 -11.32 -7.53
N VAL A 108 11.18 -11.67 -8.77
CA VAL A 108 9.87 -12.23 -9.12
C VAL A 108 10.04 -13.57 -9.81
N TRP A 109 9.03 -14.42 -9.66
CA TRP A 109 8.97 -15.73 -10.30
C TRP A 109 8.15 -15.64 -11.58
N GLN A 110 8.69 -16.21 -12.66
CA GLN A 110 8.03 -16.31 -13.95
C GLN A 110 8.12 -17.73 -14.50
N VAL A 111 7.13 -18.15 -15.26
CA VAL A 111 7.16 -19.41 -16.00
C VAL A 111 8.17 -19.31 -17.15
N GLN A 112 8.95 -20.38 -17.35
CA GLN A 112 9.72 -20.53 -18.58
C GLN A 112 8.86 -21.10 -19.70
N THR A 113 9.05 -20.63 -20.94
CA THR A 113 8.39 -21.21 -22.12
C THR A 113 8.64 -22.73 -22.15
N PRO A 114 7.57 -23.56 -22.15
CA PRO A 114 7.73 -25.00 -22.00
C PRO A 114 8.16 -25.66 -23.32
N ASN A 115 9.36 -26.27 -23.32
CA ASN A 115 9.79 -27.21 -24.35
C ASN A 115 9.01 -28.54 -24.22
N GLU A 116 9.09 -29.44 -25.20
CA GLU A 116 8.37 -30.74 -25.19
C GLU A 116 8.61 -31.56 -23.91
N ASP A 117 9.85 -31.57 -23.39
CA ASP A 117 10.17 -32.25 -22.12
C ASP A 117 9.43 -31.65 -20.91
N LYS A 118 9.26 -30.31 -20.90
CA LYS A 118 8.55 -29.59 -19.84
C LYS A 118 7.05 -29.84 -19.91
N LYS A 119 6.46 -29.96 -21.11
CA LYS A 119 5.06 -30.37 -21.29
C LYS A 119 4.79 -31.75 -20.67
N ASN A 120 5.70 -32.70 -20.85
CA ASN A 120 5.60 -34.03 -20.23
C ASN A 120 5.68 -33.98 -18.70
N ILE A 121 6.54 -33.11 -18.15
CA ILE A 121 6.63 -32.90 -16.69
C ILE A 121 5.33 -32.28 -16.17
N LEU A 122 4.78 -31.27 -16.84
CA LEU A 122 3.51 -30.65 -16.48
C LEU A 122 2.35 -31.66 -16.48
N ALA A 123 2.25 -32.52 -17.50
CA ALA A 123 1.23 -33.56 -17.56
C ALA A 123 1.32 -34.56 -16.37
N LYS A 124 2.53 -34.84 -15.89
CA LYS A 124 2.74 -35.66 -14.68
C LYS A 124 2.36 -34.93 -13.40
N LEU A 125 2.64 -33.62 -13.32
CA LEU A 125 2.30 -32.78 -12.17
C LEU A 125 0.79 -32.70 -11.95
N VAL A 126 0.02 -32.51 -13.02
CA VAL A 126 -1.46 -32.50 -12.97
C VAL A 126 -2.00 -33.74 -12.25
N LYS A 127 -1.41 -34.92 -12.48
CA LYS A 127 -1.88 -36.19 -11.94
C LYS A 127 -1.37 -36.51 -10.53
N LYS A 128 -0.13 -36.13 -10.20
CA LYS A 128 0.57 -36.60 -8.98
C LYS A 128 0.84 -35.52 -7.93
N ALA A 129 0.79 -34.25 -8.31
CA ALA A 129 1.17 -33.14 -7.45
C ALA A 129 0.35 -31.88 -7.78
N THR A 130 -0.98 -31.97 -7.58
CA THR A 130 -1.95 -30.91 -7.89
C THR A 130 -1.53 -29.56 -7.32
N LYS A 131 -1.16 -29.47 -6.05
CA LYS A 131 -0.70 -28.21 -5.45
C LYS A 131 0.54 -27.58 -6.11
N GLN A 132 1.43 -28.39 -6.70
CA GLN A 132 2.57 -27.86 -7.48
C GLN A 132 2.12 -27.35 -8.84
N TYR A 133 1.13 -28.02 -9.46
CA TYR A 133 0.53 -27.56 -10.69
C TYR A 133 -0.27 -26.27 -10.49
N ASP A 134 -1.03 -26.16 -9.40
CA ASP A 134 -1.76 -24.94 -9.04
C ASP A 134 -0.78 -23.75 -8.86
N LEU A 135 0.37 -23.97 -8.20
CA LEU A 135 1.43 -22.97 -8.08
C LEU A 135 1.98 -22.57 -9.46
N TYR A 136 2.22 -23.54 -10.34
CA TYR A 136 2.69 -23.25 -11.70
C TYR A 136 1.67 -22.41 -12.49
N GLN A 137 0.38 -22.78 -12.42
CA GLN A 137 -0.69 -22.02 -13.08
C GLN A 137 -0.80 -20.60 -12.50
N MET A 138 -0.68 -20.46 -11.19
CA MET A 138 -0.65 -19.16 -10.53
C MET A 138 0.52 -18.31 -11.05
N ILE A 139 1.73 -18.85 -11.16
CA ILE A 139 2.87 -18.09 -11.71
C ILE A 139 2.66 -17.80 -13.21
N GLN A 140 2.00 -18.70 -13.95
CA GLN A 140 1.75 -18.54 -15.38
C GLN A 140 0.77 -17.42 -15.71
N SER A 141 -0.23 -17.21 -14.86
CA SER A 141 -1.27 -16.20 -15.08
C SER A 141 -0.83 -14.77 -14.77
N HIS A 142 0.39 -14.57 -14.27
CA HIS A 142 0.90 -13.26 -13.87
C HIS A 142 2.17 -12.90 -14.63
N HIS A 143 2.40 -11.60 -14.85
CA HIS A 143 3.64 -11.06 -15.45
C HIS A 143 4.86 -11.08 -14.51
N GLY A 144 4.78 -11.83 -13.42
CA GLY A 144 5.81 -11.97 -12.38
C GLY A 144 5.19 -11.80 -11.00
N ILE A 145 5.38 -12.79 -10.13
CA ILE A 145 4.80 -12.81 -8.78
C ILE A 145 5.91 -12.94 -7.72
N SER A 146 5.87 -12.16 -6.64
CA SER A 146 6.90 -12.21 -5.61
C SER A 146 6.72 -13.42 -4.68
N TRP A 147 7.80 -13.80 -3.98
CA TRP A 147 7.70 -14.81 -2.92
C TRP A 147 6.74 -14.40 -1.80
N VAL A 148 6.62 -13.09 -1.51
CA VAL A 148 5.75 -12.60 -0.44
C VAL A 148 4.28 -12.85 -0.79
N GLU A 149 3.89 -12.59 -2.03
CA GLU A 149 2.55 -12.89 -2.56
C GLU A 149 2.29 -14.40 -2.54
N LEU A 150 3.20 -15.21 -3.10
CA LEU A 150 3.06 -16.69 -3.11
C LEU A 150 2.94 -17.28 -1.70
N ARG A 151 3.73 -16.80 -0.74
CA ARG A 151 3.64 -17.21 0.67
C ARG A 151 2.28 -16.87 1.26
N THR A 152 1.75 -15.68 0.94
CA THR A 152 0.45 -15.21 1.44
C THR A 152 -0.71 -15.97 0.79
N LEU A 153 -0.57 -16.42 -0.46
CA LEU A 153 -1.48 -17.36 -1.13
C LEU A 153 -1.40 -18.79 -0.53
N GLY A 154 -0.53 -19.03 0.44
CA GLY A 154 -0.43 -20.31 1.15
C GLY A 154 0.55 -21.30 0.53
N TYR A 155 1.36 -20.89 -0.45
CA TYR A 155 2.39 -21.74 -1.03
C TYR A 155 3.66 -21.76 -0.17
N SER A 156 4.35 -22.90 -0.19
CA SER A 156 5.58 -23.11 0.57
C SER A 156 6.82 -22.99 -0.31
N LYS A 157 7.95 -22.63 0.30
CA LYS A 157 9.23 -22.53 -0.40
C LYS A 157 9.69 -23.88 -0.97
N ALA A 158 9.27 -24.98 -0.34
CA ALA A 158 9.52 -26.33 -0.85
C ALA A 158 8.81 -26.59 -2.19
N GLN A 159 7.56 -26.14 -2.35
CA GLN A 159 6.84 -26.26 -3.63
C GLN A 159 7.49 -25.40 -4.71
N LEU A 160 7.87 -24.17 -4.37
CA LEU A 160 8.56 -23.25 -5.27
C LEU A 160 9.90 -23.83 -5.77
N ASN A 161 10.73 -24.29 -4.83
CA ASN A 161 12.02 -24.89 -5.14
C ASN A 161 11.87 -26.16 -6.00
N ALA A 162 10.81 -26.95 -5.78
CA ALA A 162 10.54 -28.15 -6.57
C ALA A 162 10.13 -27.84 -8.03
N LEU A 163 9.51 -26.69 -8.30
CA LEU A 163 9.27 -26.22 -9.67
C LEU A 163 10.54 -25.64 -10.30
N HIS A 164 11.29 -24.85 -9.52
CA HIS A 164 12.56 -24.27 -9.97
C HIS A 164 13.60 -25.34 -10.32
N SER A 165 13.74 -26.39 -9.49
CA SER A 165 14.66 -27.51 -9.76
C SER A 165 14.29 -28.35 -10.99
N LYS A 166 13.08 -28.17 -11.52
CA LYS A 166 12.60 -28.82 -12.76
C LYS A 166 12.67 -27.87 -13.97
N ASP A 167 13.28 -26.69 -13.80
CA ASP A 167 13.38 -25.63 -14.80
C ASP A 167 12.01 -25.21 -15.38
N LEU A 168 10.94 -25.31 -14.58
CA LEU A 168 9.59 -24.90 -14.99
C LEU A 168 9.34 -23.41 -14.76
N ILE A 169 10.02 -22.86 -13.76
CA ILE A 169 9.96 -21.44 -13.37
C ILE A 169 11.37 -20.93 -13.17
N ILE A 170 11.53 -19.60 -13.25
CA ILE A 170 12.77 -18.90 -12.93
C ILE A 170 12.53 -17.71 -12.05
N GLU A 171 13.54 -17.41 -11.24
CA GLU A 171 13.65 -16.15 -10.54
C GLU A 171 14.33 -15.12 -11.47
N LYS A 172 13.72 -13.95 -11.59
CA LYS A 172 14.24 -12.83 -12.37
C LYS A 172 14.16 -11.54 -11.55
N GLU A 173 15.10 -10.64 -11.81
CA GLU A 173 14.99 -9.27 -11.34
C GLU A 173 13.77 -8.61 -11.99
N GLN A 174 12.91 -8.05 -11.15
CA GLN A 174 11.77 -7.26 -11.58
C GLN A 174 12.28 -5.92 -12.10
N VAL A 175 11.94 -5.61 -13.36
CA VAL A 175 12.22 -4.30 -13.93
C VAL A 175 11.38 -3.27 -13.17
N VAL A 176 12.04 -2.31 -12.54
CA VAL A 176 11.39 -1.25 -11.78
C VAL A 176 10.95 -0.17 -12.76
N SER A 177 9.67 -0.19 -13.12
CA SER A 177 9.02 0.85 -13.91
C SER A 177 7.72 1.27 -13.25
N GLN A 178 7.27 2.50 -13.53
CA GLN A 178 5.94 2.92 -13.11
C GLN A 178 4.89 2.00 -13.73
N PHE A 179 3.88 1.66 -12.93
CA PHE A 179 2.73 0.94 -13.41
C PHE A 179 2.06 1.75 -14.53
N THR A 180 1.66 1.05 -15.57
CA THR A 180 0.84 1.59 -16.65
C THR A 180 -0.19 0.54 -17.01
N TRP A 181 -1.44 0.95 -17.13
CA TRP A 181 -2.54 0.10 -17.56
C TRP A 181 -2.29 -0.43 -18.98
N GLN A 182 -2.58 -1.71 -19.19
CA GLN A 182 -2.50 -2.39 -20.48
C GLN A 182 -3.77 -3.23 -20.69
N ASP A 183 -4.11 -3.58 -21.93
CA ASP A 183 -5.36 -4.28 -22.25
C ASP A 183 -5.47 -5.66 -21.58
N ASP A 184 -4.35 -6.31 -21.26
CA ASP A 184 -4.26 -7.61 -20.60
C ASP A 184 -4.14 -7.53 -19.07
N THR A 185 -4.23 -6.33 -18.49
CA THR A 185 -4.20 -6.13 -17.02
C THR A 185 -5.49 -6.58 -16.33
N LEU A 186 -6.60 -6.68 -17.07
CA LEU A 186 -7.89 -7.05 -16.53
C LEU A 186 -8.32 -8.43 -17.04
N ASN A 187 -8.50 -9.37 -16.12
CA ASN A 187 -9.03 -10.68 -16.47
C ASN A 187 -10.56 -10.61 -16.57
N GLN A 188 -11.07 -10.44 -17.79
CA GLN A 188 -12.52 -10.32 -18.07
C GLN A 188 -13.31 -11.60 -17.74
N ALA A 189 -12.67 -12.78 -17.75
CA ALA A 189 -13.36 -14.05 -17.50
C ALA A 189 -13.89 -14.15 -16.07
N ASP A 190 -13.21 -13.50 -15.12
CA ASP A 190 -13.58 -13.48 -13.69
C ASP A 190 -14.39 -12.23 -13.29
N LYS A 191 -14.79 -11.38 -14.25
CA LYS A 191 -15.67 -10.23 -13.97
C LYS A 191 -17.10 -10.71 -13.74
N LEU A 192 -17.65 -10.50 -12.55
CA LEU A 192 -19.03 -10.87 -12.26
C LEU A 192 -20.01 -9.82 -12.80
N VAL A 193 -21.22 -10.25 -13.11
CA VAL A 193 -22.32 -9.33 -13.46
C VAL A 193 -22.83 -8.70 -12.19
N LEU A 194 -22.77 -7.36 -12.11
CA LEU A 194 -23.27 -6.62 -10.97
C LEU A 194 -24.79 -6.70 -10.86
N SER A 195 -25.30 -6.81 -9.63
CA SER A 195 -26.71 -6.53 -9.35
C SER A 195 -27.02 -5.05 -9.56
N SER A 196 -28.31 -4.69 -9.66
CA SER A 196 -28.71 -3.28 -9.79
C SER A 196 -28.20 -2.42 -8.62
N GLU A 197 -28.26 -2.94 -7.39
CA GLU A 197 -27.74 -2.23 -6.20
C GLU A 197 -26.23 -2.02 -6.33
N GLN A 198 -25.47 -3.05 -6.70
CA GLN A 198 -24.02 -2.97 -6.87
C GLN A 198 -23.62 -2.00 -7.99
N ALA A 199 -24.30 -2.04 -9.13
CA ALA A 199 -24.04 -1.17 -10.27
C ALA A 199 -24.26 0.32 -9.93
N ILE A 200 -25.30 0.64 -9.16
CA ILE A 200 -25.54 2.00 -8.67
C ILE A 200 -24.38 2.47 -7.79
N ILE A 201 -23.89 1.61 -6.90
CA ILE A 201 -22.78 1.94 -5.99
C ILE A 201 -21.49 2.19 -6.78
N VAL A 202 -21.14 1.30 -7.70
CA VAL A 202 -19.96 1.46 -8.56
C VAL A 202 -20.06 2.75 -9.37
N SER A 203 -21.22 3.01 -9.98
CA SER A 203 -21.44 4.26 -10.73
C SER A 203 -21.30 5.50 -9.84
N ALA A 204 -21.82 5.47 -8.61
CA ALA A 204 -21.68 6.57 -7.67
C ALA A 204 -20.21 6.82 -7.29
N ILE A 205 -19.44 5.77 -7.01
CA ILE A 205 -18.00 5.89 -6.71
C ILE A 205 -17.26 6.46 -7.91
N ASN A 206 -17.47 5.89 -9.11
CA ASN A 206 -16.76 6.27 -10.34
C ASN A 206 -17.10 7.70 -10.77
N SER A 207 -18.31 8.19 -10.47
CA SER A 207 -18.70 9.59 -10.72
C SER A 207 -17.95 10.59 -9.83
N SER A 208 -17.35 10.13 -8.72
CA SER A 208 -16.65 10.96 -7.74
C SER A 208 -15.13 10.78 -7.71
N LEU A 209 -14.51 10.09 -8.68
CA LEU A 209 -13.06 9.79 -8.65
C LEU A 209 -12.15 11.02 -8.55
N ALA A 210 -12.62 12.18 -9.01
CA ALA A 210 -11.87 13.44 -9.01
C ALA A 210 -12.20 14.37 -7.83
N SER A 211 -12.87 13.87 -6.79
CA SER A 211 -13.25 14.66 -5.63
C SER A 211 -13.35 13.81 -4.36
N PHE A 212 -13.23 14.41 -3.19
CA PHE A 212 -13.49 13.72 -1.94
C PHE A 212 -14.96 13.30 -1.81
N SER A 213 -15.16 12.00 -1.66
CA SER A 213 -16.43 11.38 -1.27
C SER A 213 -16.16 10.22 -0.32
N CYS A 214 -17.08 9.98 0.62
CA CYS A 214 -17.01 8.85 1.55
C CYS A 214 -18.24 7.98 1.35
N HIS A 215 -18.04 6.73 0.95
CA HIS A 215 -19.10 5.78 0.63
C HIS A 215 -19.14 4.69 1.69
N LEU A 216 -20.23 4.60 2.47
CA LEU A 216 -20.47 3.48 3.38
C LEU A 216 -21.30 2.42 2.65
N ILE A 217 -20.72 1.25 2.43
CA ILE A 217 -21.40 0.08 1.87
C ILE A 217 -21.77 -0.85 3.01
N ASP A 218 -23.06 -0.87 3.33
CA ASP A 218 -23.67 -1.72 4.33
C ASP A 218 -24.34 -2.91 3.65
N GLY A 219 -23.74 -4.09 3.81
CA GLY A 219 -24.21 -5.29 3.15
C GLY A 219 -23.76 -6.54 3.87
N VAL A 220 -24.69 -7.47 4.09
CA VAL A 220 -24.40 -8.74 4.76
C VAL A 220 -23.31 -9.53 4.04
N THR A 221 -22.64 -10.45 4.74
CA THR A 221 -21.66 -11.35 4.11
C THR A 221 -22.30 -12.10 2.94
N GLY A 222 -21.63 -12.11 1.80
CA GLY A 222 -22.14 -12.69 0.56
C GLY A 222 -22.99 -11.75 -0.30
N SER A 223 -23.21 -10.48 0.09
CA SER A 223 -23.90 -9.48 -0.75
C SER A 223 -23.07 -8.94 -1.92
N GLY A 224 -21.82 -9.40 -2.06
CA GLY A 224 -20.92 -8.98 -3.14
C GLY A 224 -20.19 -7.65 -2.91
N LYS A 225 -19.99 -7.21 -1.66
CA LYS A 225 -19.17 -6.01 -1.35
C LYS A 225 -17.80 -6.03 -2.03
N THR A 226 -17.11 -7.18 -1.98
CA THR A 226 -15.81 -7.35 -2.62
C THR A 226 -15.87 -7.12 -4.13
N GLU A 227 -16.95 -7.55 -4.79
CA GLU A 227 -17.11 -7.33 -6.24
C GLU A 227 -17.29 -5.84 -6.56
N VAL A 228 -18.04 -5.11 -5.72
CA VAL A 228 -18.14 -3.64 -5.83
C VAL A 228 -16.77 -2.98 -5.71
N TYR A 229 -15.92 -3.43 -4.77
CA TYR A 229 -14.57 -2.90 -4.64
C TYR A 229 -13.74 -3.17 -5.91
N LEU A 230 -13.73 -4.42 -6.38
CA LEU A 230 -12.98 -4.82 -7.57
C LEU A 230 -13.41 -4.00 -8.79
N GLN A 231 -14.71 -3.80 -9.02
CA GLN A 231 -15.16 -3.01 -10.17
C GLN A 231 -14.93 -1.50 -10.02
N ALA A 232 -15.02 -0.96 -8.81
CA ALA A 232 -14.68 0.44 -8.56
C ALA A 232 -13.18 0.74 -8.77
N MET A 233 -12.31 -0.26 -8.61
CA MET A 233 -10.87 -0.11 -8.83
C MET A 233 -10.49 -0.03 -10.31
N GLU A 234 -11.30 -0.57 -11.22
CA GLU A 234 -10.97 -0.65 -12.65
C GLU A 234 -10.67 0.73 -13.24
N ASP A 235 -11.57 1.71 -13.06
CA ASP A 235 -11.41 3.06 -13.62
C ASP A 235 -10.23 3.80 -12.99
N VAL A 236 -9.94 3.56 -11.71
CA VAL A 236 -8.81 4.16 -10.98
C VAL A 236 -7.49 3.63 -11.55
N LEU A 237 -7.40 2.30 -11.72
CA LEU A 237 -6.21 1.65 -12.28
C LEU A 237 -6.03 2.01 -13.76
N ALA A 238 -7.11 2.12 -14.53
CA ALA A 238 -7.09 2.56 -15.93
C ALA A 238 -6.57 4.00 -16.09
N ASN A 239 -6.77 4.85 -15.07
CA ASN A 239 -6.18 6.19 -14.98
C ASN A 239 -4.70 6.18 -14.50
N ASN A 240 -4.05 5.01 -14.43
CA ASN A 240 -2.71 4.81 -13.89
C ASN A 240 -2.54 5.32 -12.44
N GLN A 241 -3.64 5.31 -11.68
CA GLN A 241 -3.61 5.65 -10.27
C GLN A 241 -3.50 4.38 -9.42
N GLN A 242 -2.91 4.52 -8.25
CA GLN A 242 -2.75 3.44 -7.28
C GLN A 242 -4.01 3.34 -6.42
N VAL A 243 -4.31 2.12 -5.98
CA VAL A 243 -5.37 1.84 -5.00
C VAL A 243 -4.75 1.34 -3.70
N LEU A 244 -5.24 1.84 -2.56
CA LEU A 244 -4.92 1.32 -1.25
C LEU A 244 -6.12 0.55 -0.68
N VAL A 245 -5.94 -0.74 -0.42
CA VAL A 245 -6.93 -1.59 0.24
C VAL A 245 -6.45 -1.92 1.65
N ILE A 246 -7.23 -1.52 2.65
CA ILE A 246 -6.98 -1.81 4.06
C ILE A 246 -7.95 -2.90 4.49
N VAL A 247 -7.42 -4.00 5.02
CA VAL A 247 -8.17 -5.11 5.60
C VAL A 247 -7.78 -5.28 7.08
N PRO A 248 -8.63 -5.91 7.92
CA PRO A 248 -8.23 -6.33 9.25
C PRO A 248 -7.00 -7.25 9.20
N GLU A 249 -6.25 -7.35 10.30
CA GLU A 249 -5.02 -8.19 10.33
C GLU A 249 -5.29 -9.66 9.99
N ILE A 250 -6.44 -10.18 10.40
CA ILE A 250 -6.93 -11.52 10.05
C ILE A 250 -7.57 -11.60 8.65
N GLY A 251 -7.92 -10.45 8.07
CA GLY A 251 -8.60 -10.34 6.78
C GLY A 251 -7.67 -10.49 5.58
N LEU A 252 -6.35 -10.37 5.77
CA LEU A 252 -5.35 -10.65 4.75
C LEU A 252 -5.15 -12.16 4.56
N THR A 253 -6.22 -12.83 4.13
CA THR A 253 -6.24 -14.27 3.88
C THR A 253 -5.77 -14.61 2.47
N PRO A 254 -5.30 -15.86 2.23
CA PRO A 254 -5.04 -16.35 0.88
C PRO A 254 -6.23 -16.16 -0.07
N GLN A 255 -7.46 -16.30 0.44
CA GLN A 255 -8.68 -16.14 -0.35
C GLN A 255 -8.90 -14.69 -0.78
N THR A 256 -8.69 -13.74 0.13
CA THR A 256 -8.79 -12.30 -0.18
C THR A 256 -7.80 -11.96 -1.27
N LEU A 257 -6.52 -12.30 -1.07
CA LEU A 257 -5.47 -12.00 -2.05
C LEU A 257 -5.75 -12.67 -3.41
N SER A 258 -6.12 -13.95 -3.40
CA SER A 258 -6.44 -14.70 -4.62
C SER A 258 -7.50 -14.01 -5.47
N ARG A 259 -8.50 -13.34 -4.87
CA ARG A 259 -9.52 -12.62 -5.64
C ARG A 259 -8.96 -11.40 -6.38
N PHE A 260 -8.04 -10.66 -5.75
CA PHE A 260 -7.38 -9.53 -6.39
C PHE A 260 -6.45 -9.98 -7.52
N GLU A 261 -5.64 -11.00 -7.27
CA GLU A 261 -4.72 -11.60 -8.26
C GLU A 261 -5.48 -12.18 -9.46
N GLN A 262 -6.60 -12.87 -9.22
CA GLN A 262 -7.44 -13.41 -10.30
C GLN A 262 -8.07 -12.30 -11.16
N ARG A 263 -8.45 -11.18 -10.53
CA ARG A 263 -9.12 -10.07 -11.23
C ARG A 263 -8.13 -9.20 -12.00
N PHE A 264 -6.99 -8.89 -11.39
CA PHE A 264 -6.03 -7.91 -11.90
C PHE A 264 -4.65 -8.53 -12.08
N ASN A 265 -4.20 -8.58 -13.33
CA ASN A 265 -2.82 -8.89 -13.69
C ASN A 265 -1.98 -7.62 -13.64
N VAL A 266 -1.89 -7.02 -12.45
CA VAL A 266 -1.13 -5.79 -12.16
C VAL A 266 -0.21 -6.01 -10.96
N PRO A 267 0.86 -5.23 -10.79
CA PRO A 267 1.72 -5.39 -9.62
C PRO A 267 0.97 -5.10 -8.31
N ILE A 268 0.82 -6.12 -7.46
CA ILE A 268 0.23 -6.02 -6.12
C ILE A 268 1.33 -6.04 -5.07
N ALA A 269 1.30 -5.09 -4.15
CA ALA A 269 2.25 -5.02 -3.03
C ALA A 269 1.53 -5.21 -1.69
N LEU A 270 2.09 -6.07 -0.83
CA LEU A 270 1.52 -6.36 0.47
C LEU A 270 2.16 -5.51 1.57
N HIS A 271 1.37 -5.02 2.53
CA HIS A 271 1.87 -4.25 3.68
C HIS A 271 1.27 -4.74 4.99
N HIS A 272 2.01 -5.59 5.71
CA HIS A 272 1.55 -6.15 7.00
C HIS A 272 2.71 -6.44 7.96
N SER A 273 2.34 -6.79 9.20
CA SER A 273 3.26 -7.05 10.32
C SER A 273 4.21 -8.22 10.05
N GLY A 274 3.78 -9.24 9.30
CA GLY A 274 4.58 -10.43 8.96
C GLY A 274 5.73 -10.23 7.97
N LEU A 275 5.88 -9.04 7.39
CA LEU A 275 6.98 -8.73 6.47
C LEU A 275 8.30 -8.48 7.21
N ASN A 276 9.41 -8.97 6.66
CA ASN A 276 10.73 -8.60 7.16
C ASN A 276 11.15 -7.18 6.71
N ASP A 277 12.21 -6.64 7.28
CA ASP A 277 12.63 -5.25 7.01
C ASP A 277 13.00 -4.97 5.55
N LYS A 278 13.54 -5.97 4.82
CA LYS A 278 13.81 -5.84 3.38
C LYS A 278 12.52 -5.88 2.57
N GLU A 279 11.61 -6.81 2.86
CA GLU A 279 10.30 -6.91 2.21
C GLU A 279 9.47 -5.63 2.40
N ARG A 280 9.49 -5.06 3.62
CA ARG A 280 8.83 -3.77 3.90
C ARG A 280 9.45 -2.62 3.13
N LEU A 281 10.78 -2.59 3.01
CA LEU A 281 11.47 -1.56 2.23
C LEU A 281 11.13 -1.69 0.74
N THR A 282 11.16 -2.90 0.18
CA THR A 282 10.77 -3.15 -1.21
C THR A 282 9.33 -2.70 -1.49
N THR A 283 8.39 -3.06 -0.62
CA THR A 283 6.98 -2.62 -0.71
C THR A 283 6.88 -1.09 -0.68
N TRP A 284 7.58 -0.46 0.27
CA TRP A 284 7.60 0.99 0.43
C TRP A 284 8.11 1.70 -0.83
N LEU A 285 9.20 1.19 -1.43
CA LEU A 285 9.79 1.74 -2.65
C LEU A 285 8.86 1.55 -3.85
N SER A 286 8.31 0.34 -4.00
CA SER A 286 7.38 0.03 -5.08
C SER A 286 6.15 0.95 -5.04
N ALA A 287 5.62 1.22 -3.85
CA ALA A 287 4.53 2.19 -3.68
C ALA A 287 4.96 3.63 -3.98
N GLN A 288 6.11 4.07 -3.44
CA GLN A 288 6.62 5.43 -3.58
C GLN A 288 6.95 5.81 -5.03
N GLN A 289 7.48 4.84 -5.78
CA GLN A 289 7.88 5.00 -7.17
C GLN A 289 6.72 4.81 -8.15
N GLY A 290 5.56 4.35 -7.66
CA GLY A 290 4.40 4.06 -8.51
C GLY A 290 4.49 2.74 -9.27
N CYS A 291 5.37 1.83 -8.85
CA CYS A 291 5.54 0.51 -9.45
C CYS A 291 4.44 -0.46 -9.01
N ALA A 292 3.95 -0.35 -7.78
CA ALA A 292 2.79 -1.10 -7.29
C ALA A 292 1.51 -0.40 -7.76
N ALA A 293 0.61 -1.13 -8.42
CA ALA A 293 -0.71 -0.62 -8.81
C ALA A 293 -1.70 -0.70 -7.64
N ILE A 294 -1.67 -1.84 -6.92
CA ILE A 294 -2.54 -2.10 -5.77
C ILE A 294 -1.66 -2.34 -4.54
N ILE A 295 -1.98 -1.68 -3.43
CA ILE A 295 -1.37 -1.94 -2.14
C ILE A 295 -2.44 -2.53 -1.24
N ILE A 296 -2.24 -3.77 -0.78
CA ILE A 296 -3.14 -4.44 0.16
C ILE A 296 -2.42 -4.56 1.49
N GLY A 297 -3.01 -4.05 2.56
CA GLY A 297 -2.36 -4.09 3.86
C GLY A 297 -3.30 -3.96 5.03
N THR A 298 -2.70 -3.98 6.22
CA THR A 298 -3.43 -3.74 7.47
C THR A 298 -3.40 -2.26 7.83
N ARG A 299 -3.86 -1.89 9.04
CA ARG A 299 -3.98 -0.49 9.49
C ARG A 299 -2.76 0.41 9.20
N SER A 300 -1.53 -0.09 9.28
CA SER A 300 -0.32 0.72 9.11
C SER A 300 -0.06 1.12 7.65
N ALA A 301 -0.68 0.41 6.70
CA ALA A 301 -0.54 0.70 5.28
C ALA A 301 -1.02 2.11 4.92
N ILE A 302 -1.85 2.73 5.77
CA ILE A 302 -2.30 4.12 5.59
C ILE A 302 -1.17 5.15 5.61
N PHE A 303 0.04 4.80 6.06
CA PHE A 303 1.20 5.69 6.02
C PHE A 303 2.15 5.44 4.85
N THR A 304 1.81 4.48 3.97
CA THR A 304 2.61 4.17 2.78
C THR A 304 2.68 5.39 1.85
N PRO A 305 3.86 5.80 1.37
CA PRO A 305 3.99 6.82 0.34
C PRO A 305 3.50 6.27 -0.99
N LEU A 306 2.33 6.71 -1.41
CA LEU A 306 1.72 6.31 -2.67
C LEU A 306 1.99 7.43 -3.66
N HIS A 307 2.64 7.11 -4.78
CA HIS A 307 3.01 8.04 -5.85
C HIS A 307 1.80 8.81 -6.38
N ASN A 308 0.72 8.11 -6.72
CA ASN A 308 -0.48 8.68 -7.31
C ASN A 308 -1.72 7.93 -6.83
N LEU A 309 -2.11 8.11 -5.57
CA LEU A 309 -3.26 7.42 -4.97
C LEU A 309 -4.58 7.99 -5.49
N GLY A 310 -5.45 7.15 -6.04
CA GLY A 310 -6.76 7.55 -6.57
C GLY A 310 -7.97 7.01 -5.79
N LEU A 311 -7.79 5.95 -4.99
CA LEU A 311 -8.88 5.36 -4.20
C LEU A 311 -8.34 4.68 -2.95
N ILE A 312 -9.07 4.83 -1.83
CA ILE A 312 -8.87 4.04 -0.62
C ILE A 312 -10.10 3.17 -0.37
N ILE A 313 -9.89 1.89 -0.09
CA ILE A 313 -10.94 0.96 0.34
C ILE A 313 -10.57 0.43 1.72
N ILE A 314 -11.54 0.40 2.63
CA ILE A 314 -11.42 -0.27 3.93
C ILE A 314 -12.50 -1.34 4.00
N ASP A 315 -12.07 -2.60 4.02
CA ASP A 315 -12.98 -3.71 4.27
C ASP A 315 -13.14 -3.94 5.76
N GLU A 316 -14.33 -4.36 6.17
CA GLU A 316 -14.71 -4.56 7.58
C GLU A 316 -14.36 -3.34 8.46
N GLU A 317 -14.85 -2.15 8.07
CA GLU A 317 -14.49 -0.86 8.71
C GLU A 317 -14.80 -0.77 10.21
N HIS A 318 -15.71 -1.62 10.69
CA HIS A 318 -16.10 -1.71 12.10
C HIS A 318 -15.08 -2.46 12.97
N ASP A 319 -14.11 -3.14 12.36
CA ASP A 319 -13.17 -4.02 13.06
C ASP A 319 -12.26 -3.23 14.00
N SER A 320 -12.25 -3.64 15.28
CA SER A 320 -11.47 -2.98 16.34
C SER A 320 -9.95 -3.01 16.10
N SER A 321 -9.44 -3.93 15.28
CA SER A 321 -8.03 -3.99 14.89
C SER A 321 -7.59 -2.79 14.04
N LEU A 322 -8.51 -1.99 13.51
CA LEU A 322 -8.16 -0.71 12.89
C LEU A 322 -7.66 0.32 13.93
N LYS A 323 -7.95 0.14 15.22
CA LYS A 323 -7.45 1.00 16.31
C LYS A 323 -6.12 0.49 16.87
N GLN A 324 -5.04 1.25 16.67
CA GLN A 324 -3.74 0.99 17.30
C GLN A 324 -3.84 1.25 18.82
N GLN A 325 -3.41 0.28 19.63
CA GLN A 325 -3.50 0.35 21.09
C GLN A 325 -2.20 0.82 21.76
N ASP A 326 -1.05 0.60 21.12
CA ASP A 326 0.27 0.92 21.67
C ASP A 326 0.94 2.09 20.98
N SER A 327 1.66 2.90 21.77
CA SER A 327 2.40 4.09 21.31
C SER A 327 1.49 5.11 20.60
N PHE A 328 1.65 5.31 19.29
CA PHE A 328 0.81 6.19 18.50
C PHE A 328 -0.56 5.55 18.28
N ARG A 329 -1.52 5.86 19.15
CA ARG A 329 -2.88 5.27 19.20
C ARG A 329 -3.83 5.82 18.13
N TYR A 330 -3.48 5.76 16.86
CA TYR A 330 -4.35 6.19 15.76
C TYR A 330 -5.44 5.16 15.42
N HIS A 331 -6.52 5.61 14.80
CA HIS A 331 -7.53 4.75 14.18
C HIS A 331 -7.33 4.76 12.64
N GLY A 332 -7.08 3.60 12.05
CA GLY A 332 -6.79 3.44 10.61
C GLY A 332 -7.90 4.01 9.73
N ARG A 333 -9.16 3.69 10.02
CA ARG A 333 -10.34 4.25 9.32
C ARG A 333 -10.34 5.78 9.29
N ASP A 334 -10.29 6.43 10.45
CA ASP A 334 -10.38 7.87 10.52
C ASP A 334 -9.18 8.54 9.81
N MET A 335 -7.99 7.94 9.91
CA MET A 335 -6.80 8.40 9.19
C MET A 335 -6.93 8.25 7.68
N ALA A 336 -7.56 7.19 7.22
CA ALA A 336 -7.85 6.99 5.82
C ALA A 336 -8.86 7.99 5.27
N ILE A 337 -9.93 8.30 6.02
CA ILE A 337 -10.89 9.35 5.64
C ILE A 337 -10.21 10.72 5.58
N LEU A 338 -9.36 11.05 6.57
CA LEU A 338 -8.58 12.30 6.54
C LEU A 338 -7.62 12.34 5.35
N ARG A 339 -6.94 11.23 5.03
CA ARG A 339 -6.02 11.14 3.90
C ARG A 339 -6.75 11.30 2.56
N ALA A 340 -7.90 10.63 2.41
CA ALA A 340 -8.76 10.76 1.23
C ALA A 340 -9.21 12.20 1.03
N ARG A 341 -9.66 12.87 2.10
CA ARG A 341 -10.06 14.28 2.06
C ARG A 341 -8.92 15.22 1.71
N GLN A 342 -7.71 14.97 2.21
CA GLN A 342 -6.54 15.78 1.89
C GLN A 342 -6.12 15.66 0.41
N LEU A 343 -6.25 14.46 -0.15
CA LEU A 343 -5.88 14.17 -1.54
C LEU A 343 -7.03 14.44 -2.52
N ASP A 344 -8.21 14.79 -2.03
CA ASP A 344 -9.43 15.01 -2.80
C ASP A 344 -9.85 13.78 -3.64
N ILE A 345 -9.81 12.60 -3.01
CA ILE A 345 -10.14 11.30 -3.62
C ILE A 345 -11.29 10.58 -2.90
N PRO A 346 -11.98 9.65 -3.57
CA PRO A 346 -12.98 8.82 -2.93
C PRO A 346 -12.37 7.85 -1.90
N ILE A 347 -13.19 7.52 -0.90
CA ILE A 347 -12.96 6.42 0.04
C ILE A 347 -14.20 5.55 0.18
N VAL A 348 -14.01 4.24 0.21
CA VAL A 348 -15.05 3.23 0.42
C VAL A 348 -14.84 2.56 1.77
N LEU A 349 -15.89 2.57 2.58
CA LEU A 349 -15.98 1.89 3.87
C LEU A 349 -16.96 0.73 3.74
N GLY A 350 -16.45 -0.49 3.79
CA GLY A 350 -17.23 -1.70 3.66
C GLY A 350 -17.54 -2.34 4.99
N SER A 351 -18.79 -2.77 5.22
CA SER A 351 -19.14 -3.49 6.43
C SER A 351 -20.40 -4.34 6.27
N ALA A 352 -20.46 -5.49 6.93
CA ALA A 352 -21.73 -6.18 7.20
C ALA A 352 -22.42 -5.69 8.48
N THR A 353 -21.68 -5.00 9.34
CA THR A 353 -22.15 -4.46 10.62
C THR A 353 -21.48 -3.10 10.82
N PRO A 354 -21.94 -2.03 10.15
CA PRO A 354 -21.30 -0.72 10.23
C PRO A 354 -21.11 -0.24 11.67
N SER A 355 -20.00 0.44 11.93
CA SER A 355 -19.77 1.09 13.21
C SER A 355 -20.82 2.19 13.41
N PHE A 356 -21.19 2.47 14.67
CA PHE A 356 -22.19 3.50 14.96
C PHE A 356 -21.73 4.89 14.49
N GLU A 357 -20.43 5.19 14.55
CA GLU A 357 -19.89 6.44 14.03
C GLU A 357 -20.04 6.55 12.51
N SER A 358 -19.74 5.47 11.78
CA SER A 358 -19.89 5.44 10.32
C SER A 358 -21.35 5.55 9.91
N LEU A 359 -22.23 4.80 10.60
CA LEU A 359 -23.68 4.87 10.38
C LEU A 359 -24.24 6.26 10.68
N GLN A 360 -23.83 6.90 11.79
CA GLN A 360 -24.28 8.25 12.12
C GLN A 360 -23.82 9.28 11.08
N ASN A 361 -22.60 9.18 10.56
CA ASN A 361 -22.11 10.07 9.50
C ASN A 361 -22.86 9.84 8.17
N ALA A 362 -23.21 8.59 7.85
CA ALA A 362 -24.08 8.24 6.73
C ALA A 362 -25.50 8.83 6.89
N LEU A 363 -26.16 8.57 8.02
CA LEU A 363 -27.53 9.05 8.30
C LEU A 363 -27.63 10.58 8.37
N SER A 364 -26.54 11.27 8.75
CA SER A 364 -26.46 12.74 8.74
C SER A 364 -26.04 13.33 7.39
N GLY A 365 -25.86 12.50 6.34
CA GLY A 365 -25.52 12.94 4.99
C GLY A 365 -24.06 13.34 4.78
N LYS A 366 -23.18 13.08 5.75
CA LYS A 366 -21.72 13.30 5.59
C LYS A 366 -21.09 12.23 4.70
N TYR A 367 -21.61 11.00 4.77
CA TYR A 367 -21.21 9.87 3.91
C TYR A 367 -22.38 9.49 3.00
N SER A 368 -22.08 9.06 1.78
CA SER A 368 -23.05 8.42 0.90
C SER A 368 -23.34 7.01 1.44
N TYR A 369 -24.59 6.76 1.83
CA TYR A 369 -25.01 5.49 2.41
C TYR A 369 -25.56 4.55 1.34
N HIS A 370 -24.94 3.39 1.20
CA HIS A 370 -25.28 2.38 0.21
C HIS A 370 -25.64 1.07 0.90
N GLN A 371 -26.80 0.51 0.59
CA GLN A 371 -27.27 -0.73 1.19
C GLN A 371 -27.34 -1.84 0.13
N LEU A 372 -26.80 -3.01 0.48
CA LEU A 372 -26.90 -4.23 -0.32
C LEU A 372 -27.77 -5.24 0.45
N HIS A 373 -29.04 -5.35 0.09
CA HIS A 373 -30.04 -6.08 0.87
C HIS A 373 -30.03 -7.59 0.61
N ASN A 374 -29.58 -7.99 -0.58
CA ASN A 374 -29.63 -9.38 -1.04
C ASN A 374 -28.24 -10.00 -1.11
N ARG A 375 -28.16 -11.32 -0.90
CA ARG A 375 -26.96 -12.09 -1.24
C ARG A 375 -26.82 -12.13 -2.76
N ALA A 376 -25.59 -11.97 -3.24
CA ALA A 376 -25.25 -11.95 -4.66
C ALA A 376 -25.22 -13.36 -5.26
#